data_AF-A0A319AYR9-F1
#
_entry.id   AF-A0A319AYR9-F1
#
_cell.length_a   1.000
_cell.length_b   1.000
_cell.length_c   1.000
_cell.angle_alpha   90.00
_cell.angle_beta   90.00
_cell.angle_gamma   90.00
#
_symmetry.space_group_name_H-M   'P 1'
#
loop_
_entity.id
_entity.type
_entity.pdbx_description
1 polymer ?
#
loop_
_entity_poly.entity_id
_entity_poly.type
_entity_poly.pdbx_seq_one_letter_code
_entity_poly.pdbx_strand_id
1 'polypeptide(L)'
;MPTILLLGTCDTKWSELLYLHSQLTSNPSISVLLMDVGRAATSSPLINIPHPSLNNKTIDFTQLPRNDYIQSITHLSTPTVADLYHNGKIHTILSIGGSCGTTIATTIMRDALPIGFPKLMVSTMASGDVGPYIQETDITMMYSVVDVAGTNSILNRILRNAAAAGTGMAISYHDQLQTSESNSSNGHAQNRHHKENGSLSKETPKKTKIGITMFGVTTPAVTQIRTYLESHLHNECEIYVFHATGSGGKAMERLIREQQLDAIVDLTTSEIVDELAGGVLSAGPGRLDAAAERGIPQVVSVGACDMINFGTKDTIPERFSGRRIYEHNPTVTIVRTDEEENRRIGEFIVGKLGKAKCPGNVVVMLPTGGISMMDVPGNGFYDGKADEVLFGTVEKGLEGSGVRVVRCQGDINCREFAESVGETLLGLLKSVVSRL
;
A
#
# COMPACT_ATOMS: atom_id res chain seq x y z
N MET A 1 21.11 -2.72 -19.51
CA MET A 1 20.27 -1.87 -20.38
C MET A 1 18.86 -1.87 -19.84
N PRO A 2 18.24 -0.69 -19.64
CA PRO A 2 16.86 -0.59 -19.20
C PRO A 2 15.91 -1.31 -20.16
N THR A 3 14.92 -1.99 -19.61
CA THR A 3 13.99 -2.84 -20.38
C THR A 3 12.56 -2.56 -19.95
N ILE A 4 11.68 -2.32 -20.94
CA ILE A 4 10.26 -2.05 -20.72
C ILE A 4 9.47 -3.30 -21.10
N LEU A 5 8.61 -3.76 -20.19
CA LEU A 5 7.56 -4.72 -20.51
C LEU A 5 6.35 -3.98 -21.10
N LEU A 6 6.13 -4.13 -22.40
CA LEU A 6 4.92 -3.70 -23.06
C LEU A 6 3.88 -4.82 -22.94
N LEU A 7 2.91 -4.65 -22.04
CA LEU A 7 1.85 -5.61 -21.78
C LEU A 7 0.58 -5.20 -22.54
N GLY A 8 -0.07 -6.12 -23.26
CA GLY A 8 -1.31 -5.76 -23.96
C GLY A 8 -2.14 -6.94 -24.46
N THR A 9 -3.39 -6.62 -24.81
CA THR A 9 -4.33 -7.55 -25.45
C THR A 9 -4.05 -7.57 -26.96
N CYS A 10 -3.13 -8.44 -27.42
CA CYS A 10 -2.61 -8.38 -28.79
C CYS A 10 -3.65 -8.79 -29.84
N ASP A 11 -4.73 -9.45 -29.45
CA ASP A 11 -5.83 -9.84 -30.34
C ASP A 11 -6.70 -8.66 -30.78
N THR A 12 -6.82 -7.63 -29.93
CA THR A 12 -7.73 -6.51 -30.17
C THR A 12 -7.01 -5.18 -30.37
N LYS A 13 -5.80 -5.00 -29.79
CA LYS A 13 -5.05 -3.73 -29.79
C LYS A 13 -3.72 -3.82 -30.53
N TRP A 14 -3.61 -4.74 -31.48
CA TRP A 14 -2.36 -5.00 -32.19
C TRP A 14 -1.77 -3.75 -32.85
N SER A 15 -2.59 -2.96 -33.55
CA SER A 15 -2.10 -1.80 -34.32
C SER A 15 -1.54 -0.70 -33.42
N GLU A 16 -2.16 -0.49 -32.27
CA GLU A 16 -1.81 0.51 -31.28
C GLU A 16 -0.60 0.07 -30.46
N LEU A 17 -0.53 -1.21 -30.10
CA LEU A 17 0.65 -1.82 -29.47
C LEU A 17 1.86 -1.77 -30.40
N LEU A 18 1.69 -2.06 -31.69
CA LEU A 18 2.75 -1.93 -32.69
C LEU A 18 3.23 -0.49 -32.83
N TYR A 19 2.32 0.49 -32.87
CA TYR A 19 2.69 1.89 -32.91
C TYR A 19 3.49 2.28 -31.66
N LEU A 20 3.00 1.94 -30.47
CA LEU A 20 3.69 2.23 -29.22
C LEU A 20 5.06 1.55 -29.15
N HIS A 21 5.14 0.27 -29.52
CA HIS A 21 6.39 -0.47 -29.64
C HIS A 21 7.38 0.26 -30.56
N SER A 22 6.93 0.74 -31.74
CA SER A 22 7.79 1.48 -32.67
C SER A 22 8.33 2.79 -32.07
N GLN A 23 7.53 3.48 -31.25
CA GLN A 23 7.97 4.69 -30.56
C GLN A 23 8.99 4.37 -29.48
N LEU A 24 8.81 3.28 -28.73
CA LEU A 24 9.77 2.84 -27.71
C LEU A 24 11.10 2.40 -28.34
N THR A 25 11.06 1.54 -29.37
CA THR A 25 12.28 1.03 -30.03
C THR A 25 13.02 2.07 -30.86
N SER A 26 12.44 3.26 -31.07
CA SER A 26 13.15 4.39 -31.68
C SER A 26 14.28 4.92 -30.78
N ASN A 27 14.23 4.63 -29.47
CA ASN A 27 15.28 4.96 -28.54
C ASN A 27 16.27 3.77 -28.38
N PRO A 28 17.54 3.91 -28.80
CA PRO A 28 18.51 2.82 -28.76
C PRO A 28 18.99 2.46 -27.34
N SER A 29 18.67 3.27 -26.34
CA SER A 29 19.10 3.07 -24.94
C SER A 29 18.19 2.14 -24.15
N ILE A 30 17.12 1.62 -24.75
CA ILE A 30 16.17 0.71 -24.07
C ILE A 30 15.90 -0.55 -24.88
N SER A 31 15.52 -1.62 -24.19
CA SER A 31 14.88 -2.81 -24.77
C SER A 31 13.38 -2.83 -24.49
N VAL A 32 12.64 -3.53 -25.35
CA VAL A 32 11.20 -3.75 -25.19
C VAL A 32 10.92 -5.25 -25.24
N LEU A 33 10.16 -5.74 -24.26
CA LEU A 33 9.56 -7.08 -24.27
C LEU A 33 8.06 -6.91 -24.45
N LEU A 34 7.48 -7.49 -25.50
CA LEU A 34 6.03 -7.49 -25.71
C LEU A 34 5.42 -8.78 -25.15
N MET A 35 4.41 -8.63 -24.29
CA MET A 35 3.67 -9.72 -23.67
C MET A 35 2.18 -9.69 -24.05
N ASP A 36 1.68 -10.82 -24.54
CA ASP A 36 0.28 -10.98 -24.93
C ASP A 36 -0.59 -11.49 -23.77
N VAL A 37 -1.60 -10.71 -23.43
CA VAL A 37 -2.67 -11.04 -22.47
C VAL A 37 -4.06 -10.86 -23.07
N GLY A 38 -4.15 -11.05 -24.39
CA GLY A 38 -5.40 -11.07 -25.17
C GLY A 38 -6.40 -12.11 -24.68
N ARG A 39 -7.57 -12.14 -25.32
CA ARG A 39 -8.56 -13.22 -25.12
C ARG A 39 -8.29 -14.38 -26.07
N ALA A 40 -7.78 -14.08 -27.26
CA ALA A 40 -7.19 -15.04 -28.18
C ALA A 40 -5.67 -14.82 -28.28
N ALA A 41 -4.92 -15.90 -28.52
CA ALA A 41 -3.48 -15.80 -28.74
C ALA A 41 -3.19 -15.18 -30.11
N THR A 42 -2.35 -14.14 -30.15
CA THR A 42 -1.84 -13.57 -31.40
C THR A 42 -0.47 -14.14 -31.73
N SER A 43 -0.23 -14.53 -32.98
CA SER A 43 1.06 -15.03 -33.46
C SER A 43 1.84 -13.93 -34.18
N SER A 44 2.98 -13.54 -33.62
CA SER A 44 3.90 -12.58 -34.23
C SER A 44 5.32 -12.77 -33.67
N PRO A 45 6.37 -12.65 -34.49
CA PRO A 45 7.76 -12.71 -34.02
C PRO A 45 8.13 -11.54 -33.07
N LEU A 46 7.32 -10.48 -33.05
CA LEU A 46 7.50 -9.35 -32.13
C LEU A 46 7.01 -9.65 -30.70
N ILE A 47 6.20 -10.70 -30.51
CA ILE A 47 5.70 -11.09 -29.19
C ILE A 47 6.77 -11.93 -28.51
N ASN A 48 7.52 -11.32 -27.59
CA ASN A 48 8.59 -11.99 -26.84
C ASN A 48 8.04 -12.98 -25.82
N ILE A 49 6.90 -12.63 -25.21
CA ILE A 49 6.25 -13.43 -24.17
C ILE A 49 4.88 -13.85 -24.69
N PRO A 50 4.75 -15.11 -25.17
CA PRO A 50 3.54 -15.59 -25.82
C PRO A 50 2.37 -15.67 -24.84
N HIS A 51 1.16 -15.65 -25.41
CA HIS A 51 -0.08 -15.79 -24.66
C HIS A 51 -0.08 -17.08 -23.79
N PRO A 52 -0.53 -17.03 -22.51
CA PRO A 52 -0.49 -18.18 -21.60
C PRO A 52 -1.19 -19.45 -22.11
N SER A 53 -2.23 -19.33 -22.94
CA SER A 53 -2.94 -20.49 -23.53
C SER A 53 -2.05 -21.37 -24.41
N LEU A 54 -0.94 -20.84 -24.93
CA LEU A 54 -0.01 -21.62 -25.77
C LEU A 54 0.77 -22.64 -24.94
N ASN A 55 1.00 -22.35 -23.66
CA ASN A 55 1.66 -23.25 -22.71
C ASN A 55 0.66 -23.99 -21.82
N ASN A 56 -0.54 -23.42 -21.60
CA ASN A 56 -1.60 -24.02 -20.79
C ASN A 56 -2.86 -24.26 -21.64
N LYS A 57 -3.03 -25.49 -22.15
CA LYS A 57 -4.17 -25.87 -23.00
C LYS A 57 -5.46 -26.19 -22.22
N THR A 58 -5.48 -26.05 -20.90
CA THR A 58 -6.63 -26.45 -20.07
C THR A 58 -7.77 -25.43 -20.06
N ILE A 59 -7.49 -24.17 -20.42
CA ILE A 59 -8.47 -23.07 -20.39
C ILE A 59 -8.62 -22.47 -21.80
N ASP A 60 -9.86 -22.44 -22.29
CA ASP A 60 -10.22 -21.68 -23.48
C ASP A 60 -10.81 -20.32 -23.08
N PHE A 61 -9.95 -19.30 -23.06
CA PHE A 61 -10.32 -17.93 -22.71
C PHE A 61 -11.36 -17.31 -23.65
N THR A 62 -11.50 -17.82 -24.88
CA THR A 62 -12.44 -17.27 -25.87
C THR A 62 -13.90 -17.55 -25.50
N GLN A 63 -14.15 -18.61 -24.71
CA GLN A 63 -15.48 -19.03 -24.26
C GLN A 63 -15.86 -18.50 -22.87
N LEU A 64 -14.88 -18.03 -22.09
CA LEU A 64 -15.14 -17.57 -20.72
C LEU A 64 -15.98 -16.29 -20.69
N PRO A 65 -16.94 -16.14 -19.76
CA PRO A 65 -17.52 -14.85 -19.45
C PRO A 65 -16.44 -13.79 -19.21
N ARG A 66 -16.73 -12.51 -19.52
CA ARG A 66 -15.72 -11.44 -19.47
C ARG A 66 -15.01 -11.36 -18.11
N ASN A 67 -15.75 -11.49 -17.01
CA ASN A 67 -15.19 -11.45 -15.66
C ASN A 67 -14.22 -12.62 -15.42
N ASP A 68 -14.65 -13.84 -15.73
CA ASP A 68 -13.86 -15.06 -15.51
C ASP A 68 -12.60 -15.08 -16.39
N TYR A 69 -12.71 -14.55 -17.62
CA TYR A 69 -11.57 -14.31 -18.50
C TYR A 69 -10.55 -13.38 -17.84
N ILE A 70 -10.97 -12.20 -17.35
CA ILE A 70 -10.08 -11.23 -16.70
C ILE A 70 -9.38 -11.87 -15.51
N GLN A 71 -10.13 -12.56 -14.62
CA GLN A 71 -9.56 -13.21 -13.44
C GLN A 71 -8.56 -14.31 -13.81
N SER A 72 -8.89 -15.14 -14.81
CA SER A 72 -8.04 -16.25 -15.23
C SER A 72 -6.76 -15.76 -15.90
N ILE A 73 -6.85 -14.77 -16.80
CA ILE A 73 -5.69 -14.27 -17.55
C ILE A 73 -4.74 -13.48 -16.65
N THR A 74 -5.25 -12.71 -15.67
CA THR A 74 -4.39 -12.03 -14.70
C THR A 74 -3.69 -13.04 -13.80
N HIS A 75 -4.42 -14.00 -13.25
CA HIS A 75 -3.85 -15.04 -12.38
C HIS A 75 -2.71 -15.81 -13.06
N LEU A 76 -2.87 -16.19 -14.33
CA LEU A 76 -1.86 -16.95 -15.08
C LEU A 76 -0.69 -16.08 -15.56
N SER A 77 -0.91 -14.79 -15.80
CA SER A 77 0.12 -13.87 -16.32
C SER A 77 0.99 -13.25 -15.21
N THR A 78 0.42 -13.02 -14.02
CA THR A 78 1.10 -12.38 -12.88
C THR A 78 2.44 -13.05 -12.52
N PRO A 79 2.55 -14.39 -12.38
CA PRO A 79 3.82 -15.04 -12.05
C PRO A 79 4.94 -14.75 -13.05
N THR A 80 4.59 -14.68 -14.35
CA THR A 80 5.59 -14.37 -15.39
C THR A 80 6.14 -12.96 -15.22
N VAL A 81 5.29 -11.97 -14.91
CA VAL A 81 5.72 -10.60 -14.68
C VAL A 81 6.55 -10.48 -13.39
N ALA A 82 6.15 -11.19 -12.33
CA ALA A 82 6.88 -11.25 -11.08
C ALA A 82 8.28 -11.86 -11.29
N ASP A 83 8.38 -12.94 -12.08
CA ASP A 83 9.66 -13.57 -12.42
C ASP A 83 10.58 -12.64 -13.22
N LEU A 84 10.03 -11.89 -14.18
CA LEU A 84 10.82 -10.88 -14.92
C LEU A 84 11.37 -9.81 -13.98
N TYR A 85 10.56 -9.35 -13.03
CA TYR A 85 10.98 -8.36 -12.04
C TYR A 85 12.07 -8.91 -11.11
N HIS A 86 11.83 -10.06 -10.47
CA HIS A 86 12.78 -10.69 -9.55
C HIS A 86 14.14 -11.01 -10.20
N ASN A 87 14.14 -11.32 -11.50
CA ASN A 87 15.36 -11.59 -12.27
C ASN A 87 15.98 -10.35 -12.93
N GLY A 88 15.52 -9.13 -12.58
CA GLY A 88 16.05 -7.86 -13.11
C GLY A 88 15.89 -7.71 -14.63
N LYS A 89 14.91 -8.40 -15.23
CA LYS A 89 14.70 -8.41 -16.69
C LYS A 89 13.88 -7.23 -17.18
N ILE A 90 13.15 -6.56 -16.28
CA ILE A 90 12.29 -5.41 -16.59
C ILE A 90 12.53 -4.30 -15.58
N HIS A 91 12.34 -3.06 -16.04
CA HIS A 91 12.60 -1.83 -15.29
C HIS A 91 11.39 -0.88 -15.30
N THR A 92 10.47 -1.10 -16.25
CA THR A 92 9.15 -0.46 -16.30
C THR A 92 8.15 -1.43 -16.92
N ILE A 93 6.89 -1.34 -16.52
CA ILE A 93 5.76 -1.95 -17.22
C ILE A 93 4.86 -0.86 -17.81
N LEU A 94 4.49 -1.03 -19.08
CA LEU A 94 3.66 -0.11 -19.84
C LEU A 94 2.51 -0.88 -20.51
N SER A 95 1.29 -0.33 -20.44
CA SER A 95 0.14 -0.93 -21.11
C SER A 95 -0.82 0.13 -21.66
N ILE A 96 -1.68 -0.29 -22.60
CA ILE A 96 -2.73 0.51 -23.23
C ILE A 96 -4.04 -0.28 -23.20
N GLY A 97 -5.18 0.39 -23.02
CA GLY A 97 -6.45 -0.34 -23.03
C GLY A 97 -7.71 0.47 -22.77
N GLY A 98 -8.83 -0.15 -23.12
CA GLY A 98 -10.14 0.26 -22.59
C GLY A 98 -10.36 -0.29 -21.17
N SER A 99 -11.59 -0.29 -20.67
CA SER A 99 -11.91 -0.79 -19.32
C SER A 99 -11.37 -2.21 -19.04
N CYS A 100 -11.62 -3.17 -19.94
CA CYS A 100 -11.17 -4.57 -19.77
C CYS A 100 -9.63 -4.68 -19.73
N GLY A 101 -8.94 -4.11 -20.72
CA GLY A 101 -7.47 -4.13 -20.79
C GLY A 101 -6.81 -3.39 -19.64
N THR A 102 -7.41 -2.28 -19.18
CA THR A 102 -6.98 -1.55 -17.98
C THR A 102 -7.09 -2.42 -16.74
N THR A 103 -8.20 -3.13 -16.57
CA THR A 103 -8.40 -4.04 -15.44
C THR A 103 -7.35 -5.15 -15.43
N ILE A 104 -7.10 -5.78 -16.58
CA ILE A 104 -6.09 -6.85 -16.72
C ILE A 104 -4.69 -6.31 -16.38
N ALA A 105 -4.27 -5.27 -17.07
CA ALA A 105 -2.92 -4.74 -16.94
C ALA A 105 -2.65 -4.21 -15.52
N THR A 106 -3.57 -3.41 -14.97
CA THR A 106 -3.38 -2.85 -13.63
C THR A 106 -3.41 -3.92 -12.55
N THR A 107 -4.23 -4.98 -12.68
CA THR A 107 -4.21 -6.10 -11.73
C THR A 107 -2.85 -6.81 -11.76
N ILE A 108 -2.32 -7.11 -12.93
CA ILE A 108 -0.96 -7.69 -13.06
C ILE A 108 0.10 -6.74 -12.48
N MET A 109 -0.01 -5.43 -12.75
CA MET A 109 0.90 -4.42 -12.20
C MET A 109 0.88 -4.39 -10.67
N ARG A 110 -0.32 -4.45 -10.06
CA ARG A 110 -0.47 -4.43 -8.59
C ARG A 110 0.00 -5.73 -7.96
N ASP A 111 -0.24 -6.87 -8.59
CA ASP A 111 0.01 -8.17 -7.95
C ASP A 111 1.45 -8.66 -8.16
N ALA A 112 2.09 -8.27 -9.27
CA ALA A 112 3.43 -8.75 -9.63
C ALA A 112 4.57 -7.83 -9.18
N LEU A 113 4.31 -6.54 -8.94
CA LEU A 113 5.35 -5.52 -8.83
C LEU A 113 5.21 -4.70 -7.54
N PRO A 114 6.33 -4.41 -6.84
CA PRO A 114 6.28 -3.69 -5.58
C PRO A 114 6.04 -2.19 -5.77
N ILE A 115 5.67 -1.51 -4.68
CA ILE A 115 5.61 -0.03 -4.65
C ILE A 115 7.01 0.52 -4.97
N GLY A 116 7.06 1.54 -5.84
CA GLY A 116 8.29 2.17 -6.32
C GLY A 116 8.79 1.63 -7.67
N PHE A 117 8.33 0.46 -8.12
CA PHE A 117 8.61 -0.01 -9.48
C PHE A 117 7.83 0.81 -10.52
N PRO A 118 8.43 1.30 -11.61
CA PRO A 118 7.70 2.06 -12.63
C PRO A 118 6.54 1.32 -13.31
N LYS A 119 5.31 1.85 -13.15
CA LYS A 119 4.08 1.31 -13.76
C LYS A 119 3.31 2.43 -14.47
N LEU A 120 3.06 2.28 -15.77
CA LEU A 120 2.31 3.25 -16.58
C LEU A 120 1.18 2.58 -17.37
N MET A 121 -0.02 3.12 -17.25
CA MET A 121 -1.22 2.62 -17.92
C MET A 121 -1.89 3.74 -18.73
N VAL A 122 -1.94 3.59 -20.05
CA VAL A 122 -2.73 4.48 -20.92
C VAL A 122 -4.15 3.94 -21.04
N SER A 123 -5.12 4.62 -20.43
CA SER A 123 -6.47 4.09 -20.27
C SER A 123 -7.54 5.07 -20.76
N THR A 124 -8.59 4.53 -21.39
CA THR A 124 -9.84 5.28 -21.64
C THR A 124 -10.60 5.61 -20.34
N MET A 125 -10.25 4.98 -19.23
CA MET A 125 -10.90 5.14 -17.93
C MET A 125 -10.19 6.14 -17.01
N ALA A 126 -9.05 6.70 -17.44
CA ALA A 126 -8.22 7.55 -16.58
C ALA A 126 -8.88 8.89 -16.20
N SER A 127 -9.87 9.37 -16.96
CA SER A 127 -10.65 10.58 -16.66
C SER A 127 -11.97 10.22 -15.95
N GLY A 128 -11.90 9.39 -14.91
CA GLY A 128 -13.05 8.93 -14.12
C GLY A 128 -12.60 8.43 -12.73
N ASP A 129 -13.40 7.56 -12.10
CA ASP A 129 -12.96 6.87 -10.89
C ASP A 129 -11.89 5.83 -11.25
N VAL A 130 -10.66 6.10 -10.80
CA VAL A 130 -9.50 5.23 -11.00
C VAL A 130 -9.09 4.46 -9.75
N GLY A 131 -9.79 4.67 -8.63
CA GLY A 131 -9.50 4.00 -7.36
C GLY A 131 -9.37 2.48 -7.48
N PRO A 132 -10.30 1.78 -8.17
CA PRO A 132 -10.21 0.33 -8.36
C PRO A 132 -9.00 -0.14 -9.18
N TYR A 133 -8.43 0.71 -10.04
CA TYR A 133 -7.27 0.39 -10.88
C TYR A 133 -5.94 0.64 -10.16
N ILE A 134 -5.85 1.69 -9.34
CA ILE A 134 -4.61 2.06 -8.65
C ILE A 134 -4.50 1.33 -7.30
N GLN A 135 -5.62 1.25 -6.58
CA GLN A 135 -5.70 0.77 -5.19
C GLN A 135 -4.61 1.45 -4.33
N GLU A 136 -3.90 0.72 -3.46
CA GLU A 136 -2.82 1.23 -2.61
C GLU A 136 -1.44 1.26 -3.29
N THR A 137 -1.38 1.27 -4.63
CA THR A 137 -0.12 1.27 -5.39
C THR A 137 0.17 2.61 -6.06
N ASP A 138 1.29 2.67 -6.77
CA ASP A 138 1.87 3.83 -7.46
C ASP A 138 1.69 3.77 -8.99
N ILE A 139 0.63 3.12 -9.48
CA ILE A 139 0.32 3.06 -10.92
C ILE A 139 0.02 4.46 -11.46
N THR A 140 0.79 4.88 -12.47
CA THR A 140 0.53 6.11 -13.20
C THR A 140 -0.53 5.88 -14.28
N MET A 141 -1.62 6.64 -14.24
CA MET A 141 -2.69 6.59 -15.23
C MET A 141 -2.56 7.75 -16.23
N MET A 142 -2.51 7.44 -17.53
CA MET A 142 -2.51 8.42 -18.61
C MET A 142 -3.82 8.31 -19.42
N TYR A 143 -4.56 9.41 -19.55
CA TYR A 143 -5.81 9.38 -20.31
C TYR A 143 -5.55 9.29 -21.82
N SER A 144 -6.19 8.32 -22.48
CA SER A 144 -6.06 8.12 -23.92
C SER A 144 -6.74 9.22 -24.76
N VAL A 145 -7.60 10.04 -24.13
CA VAL A 145 -8.43 11.10 -24.73
C VAL A 145 -9.53 10.58 -25.66
N VAL A 146 -9.18 9.68 -26.55
CA VAL A 146 -10.08 8.95 -27.46
C VAL A 146 -10.03 7.46 -27.14
N ASP A 147 -10.99 6.71 -27.66
CA ASP A 147 -10.94 5.25 -27.53
C ASP A 147 -9.65 4.69 -28.14
N VAL A 148 -9.14 3.60 -27.56
CA VAL A 148 -7.99 2.86 -28.07
C VAL A 148 -8.53 1.87 -29.10
N ALA A 149 -8.88 2.37 -30.28
CA ALA A 149 -9.48 1.61 -31.36
C ALA A 149 -8.92 2.10 -32.71
N GLY A 150 -7.88 1.42 -33.19
CA GLY A 150 -7.10 1.81 -34.35
C GLY A 150 -6.20 3.03 -34.07
N THR A 151 -5.43 3.44 -35.08
CA THR A 151 -4.52 4.58 -34.96
C THR A 151 -5.15 5.86 -35.50
N ASN A 152 -5.05 6.95 -34.75
CA ASN A 152 -5.42 8.29 -35.22
C ASN A 152 -4.42 9.33 -34.69
N SER A 153 -4.43 10.55 -35.25
CA SER A 153 -3.44 11.57 -34.93
C SER A 153 -3.45 12.00 -33.46
N ILE A 154 -4.59 11.91 -32.77
CA ILE A 154 -4.74 12.23 -31.35
C ILE A 154 -4.14 11.10 -30.51
N LEU A 155 -4.62 9.86 -30.70
CA LEU A 155 -4.14 8.70 -29.96
C LEU A 155 -2.63 8.52 -30.15
N ASN A 156 -2.12 8.67 -31.38
CA ASN A 156 -0.69 8.55 -31.66
C ASN A 156 0.15 9.60 -30.90
N ARG A 157 -0.35 10.82 -30.69
CA ARG A 157 0.33 11.82 -29.85
C ARG A 157 0.39 11.36 -28.40
N ILE A 158 -0.71 10.83 -27.87
CA ILE A 158 -0.77 10.32 -26.50
C ILE A 158 0.17 9.12 -26.32
N LEU A 159 0.16 8.16 -27.25
CA LEU A 159 1.03 6.99 -27.20
C LEU A 159 2.52 7.37 -27.30
N ARG A 160 2.88 8.44 -28.04
CA ARG A 160 4.25 8.99 -28.03
C ARG A 160 4.64 9.55 -26.66
N ASN A 161 3.74 10.30 -26.02
CA ASN A 161 3.99 10.81 -24.68
C ASN A 161 4.15 9.68 -23.67
N ALA A 162 3.32 8.63 -23.78
CA ALA A 162 3.44 7.43 -22.96
C ALA A 162 4.77 6.70 -23.18
N ALA A 163 5.23 6.58 -24.43
CA ALA A 163 6.53 6.01 -24.76
C ALA A 163 7.69 6.78 -24.10
N ALA A 164 7.66 8.11 -24.22
CA ALA A 164 8.68 8.97 -23.60
C ALA A 164 8.67 8.87 -22.06
N ALA A 165 7.49 8.90 -21.45
CA ALA A 165 7.33 8.75 -20.00
C ALA A 165 7.85 7.38 -19.52
N GLY A 166 7.40 6.28 -20.15
CA GLY A 166 7.85 4.93 -19.80
C GLY A 166 9.36 4.74 -19.97
N THR A 167 9.95 5.36 -21.00
CA THR A 167 11.40 5.37 -21.24
C THR A 167 12.16 6.10 -20.13
N GLY A 168 11.70 7.30 -19.76
CA GLY A 168 12.31 8.07 -18.67
C GLY A 168 12.28 7.33 -17.33
N MET A 169 11.13 6.72 -17.00
CA MET A 169 11.03 5.91 -15.79
C MET A 169 11.94 4.69 -15.83
N ALA A 170 12.05 4.00 -16.97
CA ALA A 170 12.88 2.81 -17.11
C ALA A 170 14.37 3.11 -16.92
N ILE A 171 14.85 4.17 -17.56
CA ILE A 171 16.25 4.62 -17.45
C ILE A 171 16.56 5.02 -16.01
N SER A 172 15.73 5.89 -15.42
CA SER A 172 15.94 6.36 -14.05
C SER A 172 15.97 5.22 -13.03
N TYR A 173 15.05 4.25 -13.16
CA TYR A 173 14.99 3.11 -12.25
C TYR A 173 16.19 2.17 -12.43
N HIS A 174 16.60 1.91 -13.68
CA HIS A 174 17.80 1.11 -13.96
C HIS A 174 19.07 1.74 -13.37
N ASP A 175 19.25 3.05 -13.53
CA ASP A 175 20.43 3.77 -13.03
C ASP A 175 20.47 3.77 -11.49
N GLN A 176 19.32 3.86 -10.83
CA GLN A 176 19.20 3.70 -9.37
C GLN A 176 19.61 2.31 -8.88
N LEU A 177 19.24 1.24 -9.60
CA LEU A 177 19.68 -0.11 -9.26
C LEU A 177 21.20 -0.26 -9.41
N GLN A 178 21.78 0.26 -10.49
CA GLN A 178 23.23 0.18 -10.73
C GLN A 178 24.05 0.94 -9.70
N THR A 179 23.59 2.13 -9.29
CA THR A 179 24.26 2.92 -8.23
C THR A 179 24.18 2.22 -6.87
N SER A 180 23.05 1.58 -6.56
CA SER A 180 22.86 0.81 -5.32
C SER A 180 23.74 -0.44 -5.26
N GLU A 181 23.87 -1.17 -6.37
CA GLU A 181 24.77 -2.33 -6.50
C GLU A 181 26.25 -1.93 -6.40
N SER A 182 26.63 -0.82 -7.04
CA SER A 182 28.01 -0.30 -7.00
C SER A 182 28.44 0.10 -5.59
N ASN A 183 27.53 0.69 -4.81
CA ASN A 183 27.79 1.02 -3.41
C ASN A 183 27.87 -0.22 -2.51
N SER A 184 27.21 -1.33 -2.89
CA SER A 184 27.22 -2.60 -2.14
C SER A 184 28.42 -3.50 -2.48
N SER A 185 28.99 -3.37 -3.68
CA SER A 185 30.07 -4.23 -4.19
C SER A 185 31.47 -3.61 -4.08
N ASN A 186 31.61 -2.29 -3.88
CA ASN A 186 32.89 -1.63 -3.63
C ASN A 186 33.50 -1.93 -2.23
N GLY A 187 32.91 -2.83 -1.45
CA GLY A 187 33.52 -3.39 -0.24
C GLY A 187 34.74 -4.29 -0.52
N HIS A 188 34.87 -4.89 -1.72
CA HIS A 188 35.99 -5.77 -2.06
C HIS A 188 36.45 -5.60 -3.52
N ALA A 189 37.67 -5.06 -3.68
CA ALA A 189 38.55 -5.10 -4.87
C ALA A 189 38.33 -4.05 -6.00
N GLN A 190 39.08 -2.94 -5.94
CA GLN A 190 40.31 -2.73 -6.73
C GLN A 190 40.75 -1.26 -6.64
N ASN A 191 41.76 -1.02 -5.80
CA ASN A 191 42.47 0.24 -5.72
C ASN A 191 43.74 0.14 -6.59
N ARG A 192 43.70 0.64 -7.83
CA ARG A 192 44.92 0.99 -8.59
C ARG A 192 44.71 2.29 -9.36
N HIS A 193 45.38 3.32 -8.86
CA HIS A 193 45.78 4.57 -9.51
C HIS A 193 44.69 5.62 -9.82
N HIS A 194 44.30 6.42 -8.82
CA HIS A 194 44.70 7.83 -8.76
C HIS A 194 44.40 8.46 -7.37
N LYS A 195 45.42 9.12 -6.83
CA LYS A 195 45.42 10.10 -5.72
C LYS A 195 44.41 11.24 -5.99
N GLU A 196 43.86 12.01 -5.07
CA GLU A 196 44.00 12.27 -3.63
C GLU A 196 42.78 13.15 -3.29
N ASN A 197 41.89 12.71 -2.39
CA ASN A 197 41.20 13.54 -1.39
C ASN A 197 40.24 12.66 -0.57
N GLY A 198 40.63 12.44 0.68
CA GLY A 198 39.96 11.55 1.61
C GLY A 198 38.60 12.07 2.05
N SER A 199 37.59 11.27 1.77
CA SER A 199 36.34 11.22 2.51
C SER A 199 36.06 9.73 2.66
N LEU A 200 36.31 9.19 3.87
CA LEU A 200 35.95 7.83 4.21
C LEU A 200 34.45 7.68 3.96
N SER A 201 34.08 6.90 2.95
CA SER A 201 32.70 6.46 2.74
C SER A 201 32.31 5.57 3.91
N LYS A 202 31.83 6.19 5.00
CA LYS A 202 31.09 5.49 6.03
C LYS A 202 29.89 4.85 5.34
N GLU A 203 29.84 3.52 5.31
CA GLU A 203 28.60 2.81 5.05
C GLU A 203 27.53 3.41 5.97
N THR A 204 26.55 4.09 5.39
CA THR A 204 25.44 4.64 6.16
C THR A 204 24.70 3.45 6.75
N PRO A 205 24.57 3.35 8.09
CA PRO A 205 23.87 2.25 8.72
C PRO A 205 22.44 2.16 8.18
N LYS A 206 21.96 0.93 7.96
CA LYS A 206 20.58 0.68 7.49
C LYS A 206 19.62 1.29 8.51
N LYS A 207 18.87 2.32 8.09
CA LYS A 207 17.86 2.95 8.94
C LYS A 207 16.70 2.00 9.18
N THR A 208 16.21 1.96 10.41
CA THR A 208 14.98 1.27 10.81
C THR A 208 13.79 2.05 10.26
N LYS A 209 12.97 1.41 9.43
CA LYS A 209 11.81 2.04 8.80
C LYS A 209 10.56 1.80 9.64
N ILE A 210 9.97 2.86 10.18
CA ILE A 210 8.86 2.79 11.14
C ILE A 210 7.61 3.39 10.52
N GLY A 211 6.54 2.60 10.42
CA GLY A 211 5.23 3.07 9.98
C GLY A 211 4.39 3.56 11.16
N ILE A 212 3.69 4.69 11.02
CA ILE A 212 2.76 5.22 12.03
C ILE A 212 1.44 5.62 11.38
N THR A 213 0.33 5.06 11.84
CA THR A 213 -1.02 5.47 11.38
C THR A 213 -1.52 6.71 12.11
N MET A 214 -2.17 7.60 11.40
CA MET A 214 -2.58 8.92 11.88
C MET A 214 -3.98 9.27 11.36
N PHE A 215 -4.74 10.01 12.16
CA PHE A 215 -5.90 10.76 11.69
C PHE A 215 -5.85 12.19 12.26
N GLY A 216 -6.66 13.09 11.71
CA GLY A 216 -6.67 14.49 12.16
C GLY A 216 -6.80 14.61 13.69
N VAL A 217 -7.68 13.80 14.27
CA VAL A 217 -7.99 13.71 15.71
C VAL A 217 -6.94 12.98 16.57
N THR A 218 -5.88 12.43 15.98
CA THR A 218 -4.75 11.78 16.66
C THR A 218 -3.39 12.38 16.26
N THR A 219 -3.39 13.45 15.45
CA THR A 219 -2.18 14.13 14.97
C THR A 219 -1.25 14.62 16.09
N PRO A 220 -1.73 15.17 17.23
CA PRO A 220 -0.86 15.56 18.33
C PRO A 220 -0.02 14.38 18.85
N ALA A 221 -0.65 13.23 19.10
CA ALA A 221 0.03 12.02 19.56
C ALA A 221 1.07 11.53 18.55
N VAL A 222 0.71 11.44 17.26
CA VAL A 222 1.61 11.00 16.18
C VAL A 222 2.82 11.91 16.06
N THR A 223 2.63 13.23 16.18
CA THR A 223 3.72 14.21 16.13
C THR A 223 4.67 14.03 17.31
N GLN A 224 4.13 13.79 18.50
CA GLN A 224 4.94 13.56 19.70
C GLN A 224 5.70 12.22 19.61
N ILE A 225 5.05 11.13 19.17
CA ILE A 225 5.70 9.83 18.95
C ILE A 225 6.84 9.96 17.93
N ARG A 226 6.60 10.64 16.80
CA ARG A 226 7.63 10.87 15.77
C ARG A 226 8.84 11.58 16.37
N THR A 227 8.60 12.70 17.06
CA THR A 227 9.65 13.51 17.69
C THR A 227 10.41 12.70 18.75
N TYR A 228 9.70 11.90 19.54
CA TYR A 228 10.29 11.00 20.53
C TYR A 228 11.22 9.97 19.85
N LEU A 229 10.74 9.25 18.83
CA LEU A 229 11.53 8.25 18.13
C LEU A 229 12.76 8.87 17.43
N GLU A 230 12.60 10.00 16.74
CA GLU A 230 13.71 10.74 16.09
C GLU A 230 14.76 11.23 17.09
N SER A 231 14.33 11.64 18.30
CA SER A 231 15.27 12.08 19.33
C SER A 231 16.06 10.94 19.98
N HIS A 232 15.56 9.70 19.93
CA HIS A 232 16.20 8.53 20.56
C HIS A 232 16.94 7.63 19.55
N LEU A 233 16.49 7.59 18.30
CA LEU A 233 17.12 6.83 17.21
C LEU A 233 17.94 7.73 16.28
N HIS A 234 17.82 9.05 16.37
CA HIS A 234 18.56 10.02 15.55
C HIS A 234 18.50 9.67 14.05
N ASN A 235 19.67 9.46 13.42
CA ASN A 235 19.78 9.13 12.01
C ASN A 235 19.60 7.63 11.72
N GLU A 236 19.26 6.81 12.73
CA GLU A 236 19.09 5.36 12.62
C GLU A 236 17.65 4.95 12.33
N CYS A 237 16.71 5.91 12.21
CA CYS A 237 15.34 5.62 11.80
C CYS A 237 14.85 6.51 10.65
N GLU A 238 13.83 6.02 9.96
CA GLU A 238 13.02 6.76 9.00
C GLU A 238 11.55 6.50 9.31
N ILE A 239 10.76 7.57 9.45
CA ILE A 239 9.37 7.49 9.90
C ILE A 239 8.42 7.80 8.74
N TYR A 240 7.46 6.89 8.53
CA TYR A 240 6.45 6.97 7.50
C TYR A 240 5.09 7.13 8.16
N VAL A 241 4.42 8.27 7.93
CA VAL A 241 3.09 8.52 8.49
C VAL A 241 2.02 8.20 7.45
N PHE A 242 1.08 7.34 7.82
CA PHE A 242 -0.03 6.89 6.98
C PHE A 242 -1.33 7.49 7.49
N HIS A 243 -2.03 8.23 6.64
CA HIS A 243 -3.35 8.76 6.97
C HIS A 243 -4.37 7.61 6.95
N ALA A 244 -5.10 7.39 8.05
CA ALA A 244 -6.03 6.28 8.24
C ALA A 244 -7.35 6.46 7.47
N THR A 245 -7.25 6.57 6.14
CA THR A 245 -8.36 6.82 5.21
C THR A 245 -8.74 5.59 4.39
N GLY A 246 -8.42 4.41 4.89
CA GLY A 246 -8.56 3.12 4.21
C GLY A 246 -7.38 2.83 3.28
N SER A 247 -7.06 3.76 2.39
CA SER A 247 -5.89 3.67 1.51
C SER A 247 -4.56 3.70 2.25
N GLY A 248 -4.44 4.50 3.31
CA GLY A 248 -3.19 4.58 4.09
C GLY A 248 -2.90 3.31 4.87
N GLY A 249 -3.90 2.71 5.53
CA GLY A 249 -3.76 1.40 6.15
C GLY A 249 -3.38 0.31 5.15
N LYS A 250 -4.06 0.24 4.00
CA LYS A 250 -3.72 -0.72 2.92
C LYS A 250 -2.28 -0.53 2.43
N ALA A 251 -1.85 0.71 2.22
CA ALA A 251 -0.48 1.01 1.79
C ALA A 251 0.55 0.57 2.84
N MET A 252 0.30 0.84 4.13
CA MET A 252 1.16 0.39 5.23
C MET A 252 1.25 -1.14 5.28
N GLU A 253 0.10 -1.82 5.26
CA GLU A 253 -0.02 -3.30 5.24
C GLU A 253 0.75 -3.91 4.06
N ARG A 254 0.67 -3.27 2.89
CA ARG A 254 1.41 -3.69 1.70
C ARG A 254 2.92 -3.52 1.87
N LEU A 255 3.38 -2.35 2.34
CA LEU A 255 4.79 -2.09 2.59
C LEU A 255 5.38 -3.04 3.64
N ILE A 256 4.59 -3.48 4.63
CA ILE A 256 4.99 -4.52 5.58
C ILE A 256 5.23 -5.87 4.86
N ARG A 257 4.29 -6.30 4.00
CA ARG A 257 4.41 -7.55 3.22
C ARG A 257 5.59 -7.51 2.25
N GLU A 258 5.83 -6.35 1.64
CA GLU A 258 6.97 -6.06 0.78
C GLU A 258 8.29 -5.86 1.55
N GLN A 259 8.30 -5.99 2.88
CA GLN A 259 9.49 -5.88 3.75
C GLN A 259 10.14 -4.49 3.71
N GLN A 260 9.36 -3.46 3.38
CA GLN A 260 9.82 -2.08 3.34
C GLN A 260 9.64 -1.35 4.68
N LEU A 261 8.94 -1.95 5.65
CA LEU A 261 8.81 -1.44 7.01
C LEU A 261 9.30 -2.50 8.01
N ASP A 262 10.06 -2.05 9.01
CA ASP A 262 10.71 -2.90 10.01
C ASP A 262 9.92 -2.94 11.32
N ALA A 263 9.14 -1.90 11.64
CA ALA A 263 8.32 -1.81 12.84
C ALA A 263 7.13 -0.86 12.67
N ILE A 264 6.08 -1.03 13.49
CA ILE A 264 4.80 -0.32 13.33
C ILE A 264 4.32 0.27 14.65
N VAL A 265 3.84 1.52 14.59
CA VAL A 265 2.97 2.13 15.59
C VAL A 265 1.60 2.32 14.95
N ASP A 266 0.74 1.35 15.15
CA ASP A 266 -0.63 1.37 14.65
C ASP A 266 -1.54 2.11 15.64
N LEU A 267 -1.27 3.42 15.77
CA LEU A 267 -1.94 4.28 16.74
C LEU A 267 -3.42 4.51 16.43
N THR A 268 -3.76 4.58 15.14
CA THR A 268 -5.06 5.06 14.66
C THR A 268 -5.70 3.97 13.81
N THR A 269 -6.56 3.19 14.44
CA THR A 269 -7.19 1.99 13.85
C THR A 269 -8.64 2.23 13.40
N SER A 270 -9.03 3.49 13.22
CA SER A 270 -10.35 3.94 12.74
C SER A 270 -10.85 3.24 11.47
N GLU A 271 -9.95 2.80 10.59
CA GLU A 271 -10.32 2.08 9.36
C GLU A 271 -11.05 0.74 9.62
N ILE A 272 -10.87 0.16 10.81
CA ILE A 272 -11.61 -1.03 11.29
C ILE A 272 -13.07 -0.67 11.56
N VAL A 273 -13.32 0.53 12.12
CA VAL A 273 -14.67 1.05 12.38
C VAL A 273 -15.46 1.11 11.08
N ASP A 274 -14.87 1.74 10.07
CA ASP A 274 -15.48 1.92 8.76
C ASP A 274 -15.74 0.58 8.06
N GLU A 275 -14.83 -0.39 8.15
CA GLU A 275 -15.06 -1.74 7.63
C GLU A 275 -16.28 -2.41 8.30
N LEU A 276 -16.40 -2.31 9.62
CA LEU A 276 -17.45 -2.99 10.38
C LEU A 276 -18.82 -2.31 10.30
N ALA A 277 -18.83 -0.98 10.17
CA ALA A 277 -20.02 -0.14 10.18
C ALA A 277 -20.47 0.28 8.76
N GLY A 278 -19.67 -0.01 7.73
CA GLY A 278 -19.94 0.38 6.34
C GLY A 278 -19.64 1.85 6.05
N GLY A 279 -18.61 2.41 6.71
CA GLY A 279 -18.06 3.73 6.43
C GLY A 279 -17.23 3.75 5.14
N VAL A 280 -16.81 4.94 4.72
CA VAL A 280 -16.17 5.18 3.41
C VAL A 280 -14.64 5.04 3.43
N LEU A 281 -14.02 4.97 4.60
CA LEU A 281 -12.57 4.92 4.82
C LEU A 281 -12.09 3.53 5.28
N SER A 282 -12.70 2.46 4.76
CA SER A 282 -12.32 1.09 5.10
C SER A 282 -10.96 0.68 4.49
N ALA A 283 -10.09 0.08 5.33
CA ALA A 283 -8.88 -0.61 4.90
C ALA A 283 -9.11 -2.10 4.54
N GLY A 284 -10.36 -2.56 4.60
CA GLY A 284 -10.78 -3.91 4.28
C GLY A 284 -10.58 -4.92 5.42
N PRO A 285 -11.03 -6.16 5.24
CA PRO A 285 -11.04 -7.19 6.28
C PRO A 285 -9.63 -7.69 6.65
N GLY A 286 -8.62 -7.36 5.85
CA GLY A 286 -7.22 -7.71 6.07
C GLY A 286 -6.46 -6.79 7.03
N ARG A 287 -7.12 -5.79 7.61
CA ARG A 287 -6.48 -4.81 8.49
C ARG A 287 -5.92 -5.48 9.75
N LEU A 288 -4.70 -5.08 10.16
CA LEU A 288 -3.84 -5.64 11.22
C LEU A 288 -3.18 -7.00 10.91
N ASP A 289 -3.41 -7.60 9.74
CA ASP A 289 -2.83 -8.92 9.44
C ASP A 289 -1.32 -8.85 9.15
N ALA A 290 -0.83 -7.90 8.35
CA ALA A 290 0.51 -8.00 7.78
C ALA A 290 1.61 -7.99 8.86
N ALA A 291 1.52 -7.09 9.83
CA ALA A 291 2.51 -7.01 10.90
C ALA A 291 2.43 -8.21 11.85
N ALA A 292 1.21 -8.67 12.16
CA ALA A 292 0.97 -9.85 12.98
C ALA A 292 1.49 -11.14 12.32
N GLU A 293 1.25 -11.33 11.03
CA GLU A 293 1.72 -12.47 10.22
C GLU A 293 3.25 -12.46 10.07
N ARG A 294 3.83 -11.28 9.84
CA ARG A 294 5.30 -11.11 9.70
C ARG A 294 6.02 -11.26 11.03
N GLY A 295 5.36 -10.91 12.15
CA GLY A 295 5.95 -10.93 13.48
C GLY A 295 6.94 -9.80 13.73
N ILE A 296 6.79 -8.66 13.05
CA ILE A 296 7.61 -7.46 13.30
C ILE A 296 7.16 -6.72 14.57
N PRO A 297 8.03 -5.94 15.23
CA PRO A 297 7.66 -5.09 16.36
C PRO A 297 6.46 -4.19 16.04
N GLN A 298 5.43 -4.27 16.87
CA GLN A 298 4.19 -3.54 16.68
C GLN A 298 3.62 -3.04 18.01
N VAL A 299 3.36 -1.74 18.08
CA VAL A 299 2.50 -1.14 19.12
C VAL A 299 1.17 -0.76 18.49
N VAL A 300 0.06 -1.24 19.05
CA VAL A 300 -1.31 -0.96 18.56
C VAL A 300 -2.06 -0.14 19.59
N SER A 301 -2.84 0.83 19.12
CA SER A 301 -3.82 1.55 19.93
C SER A 301 -5.18 1.58 19.20
N VAL A 302 -6.16 2.20 19.84
CA VAL A 302 -7.55 2.29 19.38
C VAL A 302 -7.93 3.72 18.97
N GLY A 303 -6.95 4.47 18.48
CA GLY A 303 -7.15 5.86 18.10
C GLY A 303 -8.23 6.03 17.04
N ALA A 304 -9.10 7.01 17.27
CA ALA A 304 -10.23 7.34 16.40
C ALA A 304 -11.22 6.17 16.17
N CYS A 305 -11.27 5.17 17.06
CA CYS A 305 -12.29 4.12 17.01
C CYS A 305 -13.69 4.62 17.45
N ASP A 306 -13.78 5.86 17.90
CA ASP A 306 -15.02 6.56 18.26
C ASP A 306 -15.81 7.07 17.03
N MET A 307 -15.29 6.94 15.82
CA MET A 307 -15.88 7.58 14.64
C MET A 307 -16.01 6.68 13.41
N ILE A 308 -17.22 6.65 12.85
CA ILE A 308 -17.53 6.10 11.53
C ILE A 308 -17.56 7.25 10.54
N ASN A 309 -16.85 7.12 9.42
CA ASN A 309 -16.75 8.18 8.42
C ASN A 309 -17.71 7.94 7.25
N PHE A 310 -18.46 8.98 6.89
CA PHE A 310 -19.34 9.02 5.72
C PHE A 310 -19.05 10.24 4.85
N GLY A 311 -19.69 10.30 3.68
CA GLY A 311 -19.66 11.47 2.81
C GLY A 311 -20.51 12.62 3.36
N THR A 312 -21.27 13.26 2.49
CA THR A 312 -22.22 14.30 2.90
C THR A 312 -23.30 13.70 3.81
N LYS A 313 -23.96 14.54 4.62
CA LYS A 313 -24.99 14.11 5.57
C LYS A 313 -26.08 13.23 4.95
N ASP A 314 -26.49 13.56 3.72
CA ASP A 314 -27.55 12.83 3.01
C ASP A 314 -27.10 11.43 2.52
N THR A 315 -25.80 11.13 2.58
CA THR A 315 -25.25 9.79 2.27
C THR A 315 -25.22 8.86 3.48
N ILE A 316 -25.54 9.36 4.68
CA ILE A 316 -25.56 8.54 5.90
C ILE A 316 -26.71 7.52 5.79
N PRO A 317 -26.42 6.20 5.94
CA PRO A 317 -27.47 5.18 5.95
C PRO A 317 -28.52 5.42 7.04
N GLU A 318 -29.80 5.19 6.73
CA GLU A 318 -30.93 5.42 7.63
C GLU A 318 -30.81 4.73 9.00
N ARG A 319 -30.09 3.60 9.05
CA ARG A 319 -29.79 2.89 10.31
C ARG A 319 -29.03 3.72 11.35
N PHE A 320 -28.36 4.80 10.94
CA PHE A 320 -27.67 5.74 11.83
C PHE A 320 -28.52 6.96 12.19
N SER A 321 -29.81 6.98 11.83
CA SER A 321 -30.73 8.04 12.21
C SER A 321 -30.82 8.17 13.73
N GLY A 322 -30.79 9.40 14.23
CA GLY A 322 -30.80 9.70 15.67
C GLY A 322 -29.47 9.47 16.41
N ARG A 323 -28.42 9.03 15.73
CA ARG A 323 -27.06 8.92 16.31
C ARG A 323 -26.44 10.31 16.50
N ARG A 324 -25.36 10.38 17.29
CA ARG A 324 -24.54 11.59 17.41
C ARG A 324 -23.76 11.79 16.11
N ILE A 325 -24.10 12.84 15.37
CA ILE A 325 -23.55 13.17 14.06
C ILE A 325 -22.76 14.48 14.16
N TYR A 326 -21.60 14.53 13.54
CA TYR A 326 -20.77 15.72 13.41
C TYR A 326 -20.41 15.97 11.95
N GLU A 327 -20.85 17.10 11.40
CA GLU A 327 -20.48 17.53 10.05
C GLU A 327 -19.09 18.16 10.09
N HIS A 328 -18.06 17.37 9.79
CA HIS A 328 -16.67 17.81 9.87
C HIS A 328 -16.34 18.87 8.80
N ASN A 329 -16.81 18.64 7.58
CA ASN A 329 -16.70 19.59 6.47
C ASN A 329 -17.82 19.32 5.44
N PRO A 330 -17.96 20.14 4.37
CA PRO A 330 -19.05 19.99 3.40
C PRO A 330 -19.12 18.63 2.67
N THR A 331 -18.09 17.80 2.75
CA THR A 331 -18.01 16.50 2.08
C THR A 331 -17.88 15.31 3.03
N VAL A 332 -17.68 15.54 4.32
CA VAL A 332 -17.39 14.49 5.32
C VAL A 332 -18.24 14.69 6.55
N THR A 333 -18.96 13.64 6.90
CA THR A 333 -19.78 13.57 8.11
C THR A 333 -19.38 12.37 8.94
N ILE A 334 -19.34 12.57 10.25
CA ILE A 334 -18.84 11.58 11.20
C ILE A 334 -19.99 11.15 12.12
N VAL A 335 -20.12 9.85 12.37
CA VAL A 335 -21.08 9.27 13.32
C VAL A 335 -20.31 8.66 14.49
N ARG A 336 -20.67 9.01 15.72
CA ARG A 336 -20.06 8.43 16.93
C ARG A 336 -20.44 6.96 17.06
N THR A 337 -19.45 6.07 17.23
CA THR A 337 -19.68 4.65 17.50
C THR A 337 -20.38 4.41 18.83
N ASP A 338 -21.15 3.32 18.92
CA ASP A 338 -21.84 2.88 20.15
C ASP A 338 -21.14 1.68 20.82
N GLU A 339 -21.69 1.21 21.94
CA GLU A 339 -21.13 0.07 22.69
C GLU A 339 -21.05 -1.23 21.89
N GLU A 340 -22.02 -1.50 21.02
CA GLU A 340 -22.04 -2.73 20.21
C GLU A 340 -20.96 -2.69 19.13
N GLU A 341 -20.84 -1.55 18.45
CA GLU A 341 -19.80 -1.31 17.46
C GLU A 341 -18.41 -1.39 18.11
N ASN A 342 -18.22 -0.79 19.28
CA ASN A 342 -16.97 -0.86 20.05
C ASN A 342 -16.61 -2.30 20.47
N ARG A 343 -17.60 -3.13 20.84
CA ARG A 343 -17.37 -4.56 21.07
C ARG A 343 -16.88 -5.26 19.80
N ARG A 344 -17.54 -5.04 18.66
CA ARG A 344 -17.15 -5.63 17.38
C ARG A 344 -15.76 -5.18 16.92
N ILE A 345 -15.40 -3.92 17.16
CA ILE A 345 -14.06 -3.40 16.89
C ILE A 345 -13.03 -4.14 17.75
N GLY A 346 -13.30 -4.30 19.05
CA GLY A 346 -12.44 -5.07 19.95
C GLY A 346 -12.28 -6.53 19.51
N GLU A 347 -13.38 -7.20 19.16
CA GLU A 347 -13.37 -8.58 18.64
C GLU A 347 -12.56 -8.72 17.34
N PHE A 348 -12.66 -7.73 16.44
CA PHE A 348 -11.85 -7.69 15.23
C PHE A 348 -10.35 -7.61 15.57
N ILE A 349 -9.95 -6.68 16.44
CA ILE A 349 -8.55 -6.53 16.87
C ILE A 349 -8.04 -7.82 17.52
N VAL A 350 -8.84 -8.43 18.41
CA VAL A 350 -8.52 -9.72 19.05
C VAL A 350 -8.32 -10.82 18.03
N GLY A 351 -9.22 -10.94 17.05
CA GLY A 351 -9.16 -11.97 16.01
C GLY A 351 -7.92 -11.89 15.13
N LYS A 352 -7.32 -10.69 15.03
CA LYS A 352 -6.08 -10.41 14.29
C LYS A 352 -4.85 -10.66 15.16
N LEU A 353 -4.72 -9.92 16.25
CA LEU A 353 -3.52 -9.94 17.09
C LEU A 353 -3.38 -11.23 17.88
N GLY A 354 -4.47 -11.90 18.24
CA GLY A 354 -4.45 -13.21 18.91
C GLY A 354 -3.84 -14.33 18.05
N LYS A 355 -3.66 -14.10 16.74
CA LYS A 355 -3.00 -15.03 15.80
C LYS A 355 -1.60 -14.57 15.39
N ALA A 356 -1.06 -13.54 16.03
CA ALA A 356 0.25 -13.02 15.69
C ALA A 356 1.33 -14.12 15.77
N LYS A 357 2.20 -14.16 14.76
CA LYS A 357 3.30 -15.14 14.67
C LYS A 357 4.28 -15.00 15.84
N CYS A 358 4.50 -13.77 16.30
CA CYS A 358 5.38 -13.43 17.42
C CYS A 358 4.62 -12.57 18.43
N PRO A 359 3.75 -13.14 19.31
CA PRO A 359 2.92 -12.36 20.23
C PRO A 359 3.73 -11.44 21.16
N GLY A 360 4.94 -11.85 21.55
CA GLY A 360 5.84 -11.04 22.36
C GLY A 360 6.41 -9.79 21.66
N ASN A 361 6.21 -9.65 20.34
CA ASN A 361 6.53 -8.45 19.58
C ASN A 361 5.35 -7.48 19.44
N VAL A 362 4.20 -7.81 20.05
CA VAL A 362 2.97 -7.02 19.96
C VAL A 362 2.61 -6.48 21.34
N VAL A 363 2.37 -5.16 21.41
CA VAL A 363 1.81 -4.51 22.60
C VAL A 363 0.59 -3.70 22.20
N VAL A 364 -0.53 -3.92 22.87
CA VAL A 364 -1.72 -3.07 22.74
C VAL A 364 -1.74 -2.07 23.89
N MET A 365 -1.85 -0.78 23.58
CA MET A 365 -1.89 0.32 24.55
C MET A 365 -3.22 1.05 24.46
N LEU A 366 -3.93 1.14 25.58
CA LEU A 366 -5.30 1.65 25.66
C LEU A 366 -5.32 2.96 26.47
N PRO A 367 -5.62 4.12 25.84
CA PRO A 367 -5.63 5.42 26.53
C PRO A 367 -6.96 5.63 27.27
N THR A 368 -6.95 5.51 28.59
CA THR A 368 -8.20 5.49 29.39
C THR A 368 -8.86 6.85 29.57
N GLY A 369 -8.22 7.94 29.15
CA GLY A 369 -8.77 9.30 29.20
C GLY A 369 -9.48 9.74 27.91
N GLY A 370 -9.49 8.90 26.87
CA GLY A 370 -10.11 9.22 25.59
C GLY A 370 -9.34 8.70 24.38
N ILE A 371 -10.02 8.30 23.32
CA ILE A 371 -9.41 7.68 22.12
C ILE A 371 -9.30 8.63 20.92
N SER A 372 -9.74 9.87 21.02
CA SER A 372 -9.57 10.91 19.98
C SER A 372 -9.66 12.32 20.57
N MET A 373 -9.31 13.36 19.81
CA MET A 373 -9.56 14.75 20.22
C MET A 373 -11.04 15.06 20.51
N MET A 374 -11.98 14.31 19.91
CA MET A 374 -13.42 14.51 20.11
C MET A 374 -13.97 13.68 21.27
N ASP A 375 -13.28 12.60 21.62
CA ASP A 375 -13.62 11.66 22.67
C ASP A 375 -12.76 11.92 23.91
N VAL A 376 -12.98 13.06 24.55
CA VAL A 376 -12.37 13.43 25.85
C VAL A 376 -13.39 14.18 26.69
N PRO A 377 -13.31 14.14 28.04
CA PRO A 377 -14.28 14.80 28.90
C PRO A 377 -14.55 16.26 28.51
N GLY A 378 -15.81 16.59 28.25
CA GLY A 378 -16.25 17.92 27.82
C GLY A 378 -16.46 18.09 26.30
N ASN A 379 -16.03 17.13 25.48
CA ASN A 379 -16.28 17.13 24.03
C ASN A 379 -17.48 16.25 23.65
N GLY A 380 -18.06 16.52 22.47
CA GLY A 380 -19.35 15.95 22.06
C GLY A 380 -19.35 14.44 21.76
N PHE A 381 -18.18 13.85 21.50
CA PHE A 381 -18.05 12.41 21.24
C PHE A 381 -17.62 11.62 22.47
N TYR A 382 -17.32 12.27 23.60
CA TYR A 382 -16.93 11.56 24.82
C TYR A 382 -17.95 10.50 25.21
N ASP A 383 -17.48 9.26 25.36
CA ASP A 383 -18.29 8.14 25.82
C ASP A 383 -17.45 7.05 26.49
N GLY A 384 -17.04 7.33 27.73
CA GLY A 384 -16.23 6.37 28.50
C GLY A 384 -16.87 5.00 28.71
N LYS A 385 -18.20 4.84 28.51
CA LYS A 385 -18.84 3.53 28.57
C LYS A 385 -18.57 2.74 27.28
N ALA A 386 -18.69 3.36 26.11
CA ALA A 386 -18.35 2.75 24.84
C ALA A 386 -16.85 2.38 24.78
N ASP A 387 -15.99 3.27 25.28
CA ASP A 387 -14.54 3.04 25.30
C ASP A 387 -14.17 1.90 26.25
N GLU A 388 -14.80 1.82 27.42
CA GLU A 388 -14.60 0.70 28.35
C GLU A 388 -15.03 -0.64 27.74
N VAL A 389 -16.10 -0.67 26.94
CA VAL A 389 -16.50 -1.89 26.21
C VAL A 389 -15.41 -2.30 25.22
N LEU A 390 -14.82 -1.36 24.48
CA LEU A 390 -13.70 -1.64 23.59
C LEU A 390 -12.49 -2.18 24.37
N PHE A 391 -12.08 -1.50 25.43
CA PHE A 391 -10.92 -1.87 26.25
C PHE A 391 -11.08 -3.26 26.87
N GLY A 392 -12.20 -3.50 27.56
CA GLY A 392 -12.47 -4.78 28.20
C GLY A 392 -12.59 -5.94 27.21
N THR A 393 -13.10 -5.69 26.00
CA THR A 393 -13.16 -6.70 24.94
C THR A 393 -11.76 -7.11 24.47
N VAL A 394 -10.89 -6.13 24.23
CA VAL A 394 -9.51 -6.39 23.80
C VAL A 394 -8.70 -7.10 24.89
N GLU A 395 -8.78 -6.63 26.14
CA GLU A 395 -8.07 -7.23 27.27
C GLU A 395 -8.46 -8.69 27.50
N LYS A 396 -9.77 -8.95 27.60
CA LYS A 396 -10.29 -10.29 27.81
C LYS A 396 -10.00 -11.21 26.62
N GLY A 397 -10.12 -10.69 25.41
CA GLY A 397 -9.92 -11.47 24.19
C GLY A 397 -8.46 -11.87 23.94
N LEU A 398 -7.50 -11.07 24.41
CA LEU A 398 -6.07 -11.35 24.28
C LEU A 398 -5.46 -12.03 25.51
N GLU A 399 -6.24 -12.30 26.56
CA GLU A 399 -5.77 -13.05 27.72
C GLU A 399 -5.23 -14.43 27.32
N GLY A 400 -4.01 -14.76 27.76
CA GLY A 400 -3.35 -16.03 27.41
C GLY A 400 -2.78 -16.12 25.98
N SER A 401 -2.98 -15.10 25.13
CA SER A 401 -2.43 -15.09 23.76
C SER A 401 -0.91 -14.82 23.70
N GLY A 402 -0.34 -14.31 24.79
CA GLY A 402 1.05 -13.83 24.85
C GLY A 402 1.24 -12.39 24.34
N VAL A 403 0.20 -11.76 23.78
CA VAL A 403 0.18 -10.32 23.47
C VAL A 403 0.02 -9.54 24.77
N ARG A 404 0.85 -8.50 24.97
CA ARG A 404 0.75 -7.63 26.15
C ARG A 404 -0.29 -6.54 25.92
N VAL A 405 -1.26 -6.41 26.81
CA VAL A 405 -2.23 -5.30 26.80
C VAL A 405 -1.98 -4.40 28.01
N VAL A 406 -1.97 -3.08 27.81
CA VAL A 406 -1.65 -2.08 28.84
C VAL A 406 -2.67 -0.95 28.79
N ARG A 407 -3.29 -0.64 29.93
CA ARG A 407 -4.05 0.61 30.12
C ARG A 407 -3.11 1.73 30.52
N CYS A 408 -3.24 2.86 29.85
CA CYS A 408 -2.43 4.06 30.10
C CYS A 408 -3.36 5.20 30.52
N GLN A 409 -3.02 5.86 31.62
CA GLN A 409 -3.78 7.01 32.10
C GLN A 409 -3.61 8.20 31.15
N GLY A 410 -4.69 8.96 30.96
CA GLY A 410 -4.74 10.09 30.03
C GLY A 410 -5.35 9.72 28.67
N ASP A 411 -5.70 10.75 27.90
CA ASP A 411 -6.23 10.59 26.54
C ASP A 411 -5.10 10.29 25.54
N ILE A 412 -5.49 9.82 24.36
CA ILE A 412 -4.54 9.40 23.32
C ILE A 412 -3.57 10.51 22.90
N ASN A 413 -3.96 11.79 23.01
CA ASN A 413 -3.17 12.94 22.60
C ASN A 413 -2.35 13.55 23.73
N CYS A 414 -2.44 13.02 24.95
CA CYS A 414 -1.57 13.46 26.02
C CYS A 414 -0.11 13.06 25.73
N ARG A 415 0.80 13.89 26.22
CA ARG A 415 2.23 13.74 25.95
C ARG A 415 2.77 12.43 26.54
N GLU A 416 2.34 12.11 27.75
CA GLU A 416 2.78 10.94 28.52
C GLU A 416 2.40 9.64 27.80
N PHE A 417 1.21 9.57 27.20
CA PHE A 417 0.78 8.42 26.40
C PHE A 417 1.66 8.27 25.15
N ALA A 418 1.84 9.35 24.40
CA ALA A 418 2.64 9.35 23.18
C ALA A 418 4.11 8.97 23.42
N GLU A 419 4.73 9.49 24.49
CA GLU A 419 6.09 9.10 24.86
C GLU A 419 6.17 7.63 25.31
N SER A 420 5.18 7.13 26.04
CA SER A 420 5.11 5.71 26.46
C SER A 420 4.97 4.75 25.26
N VAL A 421 4.23 5.15 24.22
CA VAL A 421 4.15 4.41 22.95
C VAL A 421 5.51 4.34 22.28
N GLY A 422 6.22 5.47 22.19
CA GLY A 422 7.58 5.54 21.64
C GLY A 422 8.56 4.66 22.43
N GLU A 423 8.58 4.78 23.75
CA GLU A 423 9.42 3.98 24.64
C GLU A 423 9.15 2.47 24.47
N THR A 424 7.86 2.09 24.41
CA THR A 424 7.45 0.70 24.21
C THR A 424 8.00 0.15 22.89
N LEU A 425 7.89 0.90 21.80
CA LEU A 425 8.42 0.47 20.51
C LEU A 425 9.95 0.29 20.55
N LEU A 426 10.68 1.23 21.17
CA LEU A 426 12.13 1.11 21.35
C LEU A 426 12.50 -0.14 22.16
N GLY A 427 11.72 -0.46 23.19
CA GLY A 427 11.90 -1.70 23.96
C GLY A 427 11.74 -2.95 23.09
N LEU A 428 10.72 -2.99 22.24
CA LEU A 428 10.49 -4.10 21.31
C LEU A 428 11.62 -4.24 20.29
N LEU A 429 12.07 -3.12 19.70
CA LEU A 429 13.19 -3.10 18.75
C LEU A 429 14.48 -3.67 19.38
N LYS A 430 14.81 -3.26 20.60
CA LYS A 430 15.98 -3.79 21.34
C LYS A 430 15.86 -5.28 21.65
N SER A 431 14.66 -5.76 22.00
CA SER A 431 14.44 -7.18 22.28
C SER A 431 14.51 -8.06 21.03
N VAL A 432 14.25 -7.52 19.83
CA VAL A 432 14.43 -8.28 18.59
C VAL A 432 15.91 -8.42 18.25
N VAL A 433 16.67 -7.34 18.40
CA VAL A 433 18.13 -7.34 18.16
C VAL A 433 18.85 -8.33 19.08
N SER A 434 18.42 -8.48 20.34
CA SER A 434 19.06 -9.42 21.29
C SER A 434 18.75 -10.90 21.05
N ARG A 435 17.79 -11.23 20.18
CA ARG A 435 17.40 -12.63 19.86
C ARG A 435 18.01 -13.12 18.54
N LEU A 436 18.60 -12.23 17.76
CA LEU A 436 19.41 -12.53 16.57
C LEU A 436 20.87 -12.74 16.97
#